data_AF-A0A521W6D9-F1
#
_entry.id   AF-A0A521W6D9-F1
#
_cell.length_a   1.000
_cell.length_b   1.000
_cell.length_c   1.000
_cell.angle_alpha   90.00
_cell.angle_beta   90.00
_cell.angle_gamma   90.00
#
_symmetry.space_group_name_H-M   'P 1'
#
loop_
_entity.id
_entity.type
_entity.pdbx_description
1 polymer ?
#
loop_
_entity_poly.entity_id
_entity_poly.type
_entity_poly.pdbx_seq_one_letter_code
_entity_poly.pdbx_strand_id
1 'polypeptide(L)'
;MRLPNLLASAKGRLAAFFFLYVTEGIPLGFAATAVATQLRRQDIGPAEIGAFVASFYLPWAFKWAFGPFVDVFASERLGRRRGWILGTQILMATTLLSTVLLKLPEQLWLFTVILLVHNSFGAMQDVAIDALA
;
A
#
# COMPACT_ATOMS: atom_id res chain seq x y z
N MET A 1 10.36 -6.06 28.17
CA MET A 1 10.32 -7.31 27.38
C MET A 1 10.97 -7.05 26.03
N ARG A 2 12.02 -7.80 25.63
CA ARG A 2 12.55 -7.74 24.26
C ARG A 2 11.59 -8.52 23.36
N LEU A 3 10.98 -7.85 22.38
CA LEU A 3 10.10 -8.51 21.43
C LEU A 3 10.88 -9.61 20.66
N PRO A 4 10.25 -10.76 20.37
CA PRO A 4 10.90 -11.83 19.61
C PRO A 4 11.27 -11.34 18.21
N ASN A 5 12.53 -11.58 17.80
CA ASN A 5 13.01 -11.20 16.49
C ASN A 5 12.52 -12.20 15.43
N LEU A 6 11.36 -11.92 14.83
CA LEU A 6 10.77 -12.77 13.80
C LEU A 6 11.72 -12.99 12.61
N LEU A 7 12.61 -12.05 12.31
CA LEU A 7 13.55 -12.19 11.20
C LEU A 7 14.70 -13.19 11.47
N ALA A 8 14.86 -13.68 12.71
CA ALA A 8 15.95 -14.57 13.08
C ALA A 8 15.76 -16.03 12.63
N SER A 9 14.55 -16.44 12.28
CA SER A 9 14.26 -17.81 11.84
C SER A 9 13.56 -17.83 10.48
N ALA A 10 13.73 -18.90 9.72
CA ALA A 10 13.07 -19.05 8.43
C ALA A 10 11.53 -18.98 8.54
N LYS A 11 10.96 -19.66 9.55
CA LYS A 11 9.50 -19.64 9.81
C LYS A 11 9.02 -18.24 10.22
N GLY A 12 9.79 -17.53 11.04
CA GLY A 12 9.46 -16.17 11.45
C GLY A 12 9.54 -15.14 10.32
N ARG A 13 10.53 -15.26 9.43
CA ARG A 13 10.61 -14.43 8.21
C ARG A 13 9.43 -14.69 7.29
N LEU A 14 9.10 -15.97 7.05
CA LEU A 14 7.95 -16.34 6.22
C LEU A 14 6.66 -15.74 6.78
N ALA A 15 6.42 -15.87 8.10
CA ALA A 15 5.26 -15.27 8.73
C ALA A 15 5.25 -13.74 8.60
N ALA A 16 6.39 -13.08 8.86
CA ALA A 16 6.49 -11.63 8.75
C ALA A 16 6.20 -11.14 7.34
N PHE A 17 6.86 -11.70 6.32
CA PHE A 17 6.63 -11.33 4.92
C PHE A 17 5.21 -11.64 4.48
N PHE A 18 4.66 -12.79 4.86
CA PHE A 18 3.26 -13.13 4.58
C PHE A 18 2.31 -12.03 5.07
N PHE A 19 2.41 -11.63 6.34
CA PHE A 19 1.51 -10.60 6.87
C PHE A 19 1.75 -9.23 6.22
N LEU A 20 3.00 -8.89 5.92
CA LEU A 20 3.31 -7.63 5.25
C LEU A 20 2.73 -7.57 3.83
N TYR A 21 2.93 -8.62 3.01
CA TYR A 21 2.34 -8.73 1.68
C TYR A 21 0.80 -8.75 1.72
N VAL A 22 0.21 -9.38 2.73
CA VAL A 22 -1.24 -9.34 2.95
C VAL A 22 -1.73 -7.91 3.20
N THR A 23 -1.01 -7.12 4.00
CA THR A 23 -1.44 -5.75 4.33
C THR A 23 -1.42 -4.79 3.15
N GLU A 24 -0.49 -4.93 2.22
CA GLU A 24 -0.45 -4.10 1.00
C GLU A 24 -1.33 -4.65 -0.13
N GLY A 25 -1.50 -5.99 -0.21
CA GLY A 25 -2.28 -6.63 -1.26
C GLY A 25 -3.80 -6.55 -1.07
N ILE A 26 -4.30 -6.67 0.16
CA ILE A 26 -5.75 -6.65 0.44
C ILE A 26 -6.41 -5.33 -0.02
N PRO A 27 -5.89 -4.14 0.33
CA PRO A 27 -6.50 -2.88 -0.09
C PRO A 27 -6.57 -2.73 -1.61
N LEU A 28 -5.49 -3.07 -2.32
CA LEU A 28 -5.44 -3.05 -3.78
C LEU A 28 -6.49 -3.99 -4.39
N GLY A 29 -6.51 -5.25 -3.94
CA GLY A 29 -7.47 -6.25 -4.43
C GLY A 29 -8.91 -5.85 -4.16
N PHE A 30 -9.21 -5.35 -2.96
CA PHE A 30 -10.54 -4.88 -2.58
C PHE A 30 -11.00 -3.68 -3.43
N ALA A 31 -10.13 -2.69 -3.64
CA ALA A 31 -10.47 -1.51 -4.43
C ALA A 31 -10.67 -1.86 -5.92
N ALA A 32 -9.79 -2.69 -6.48
CA ALA A 32 -9.87 -3.11 -7.89
C ALA A 32 -11.09 -3.99 -8.19
N THR A 33 -11.66 -4.66 -7.18
CA THR A 33 -12.79 -5.59 -7.36
C THR A 33 -14.09 -5.05 -6.76
N ALA A 34 -14.19 -4.99 -5.43
CA ALA A 34 -15.41 -4.65 -4.71
C ALA A 34 -15.82 -3.19 -4.96
N VAL A 35 -14.88 -2.24 -4.85
CA VAL A 35 -15.19 -0.82 -5.09
C VAL A 35 -15.53 -0.58 -6.55
N ALA A 36 -14.75 -1.12 -7.49
CA ALA A 36 -15.05 -1.03 -8.92
C ALA A 36 -16.44 -1.61 -9.27
N THR A 37 -16.81 -2.74 -8.67
CA THR A 37 -18.15 -3.35 -8.84
C THR A 37 -19.25 -2.45 -8.27
N GLN A 38 -19.02 -1.84 -7.11
CA GLN A 38 -19.97 -0.94 -6.49
C GLN A 38 -20.16 0.35 -7.32
N LEU A 39 -19.08 0.92 -7.86
CA LEU A 39 -19.14 2.06 -8.79
C LEU A 39 -19.96 1.70 -10.03
N ARG A 40 -19.79 0.49 -10.58
CA ARG A 40 -20.59 0.04 -11.72
C ARG A 40 -22.09 -0.05 -11.41
N ARG A 41 -22.45 -0.47 -10.19
CA ARG A 41 -23.84 -0.49 -9.69
C ARG A 41 -24.41 0.90 -9.44
N GLN A 42 -23.56 1.91 -9.28
CA GLN A 42 -23.93 3.33 -9.21
C GLN A 42 -23.92 4.00 -10.59
N ASP A 43 -23.96 3.22 -11.67
CA ASP A 43 -23.98 3.67 -13.06
C ASP A 43 -22.79 4.51 -13.51
N ILE A 44 -21.65 4.41 -12.80
CA ILE A 44 -20.38 5.00 -13.22
C ILE A 44 -19.87 4.31 -14.48
N GLY A 45 -19.34 5.11 -15.40
CA GLY A 45 -18.93 4.66 -16.72
C GLY A 45 -17.74 3.69 -16.68
N PRO A 46 -17.66 2.70 -17.58
CA PRO A 46 -16.52 1.77 -17.64
C PRO A 46 -15.16 2.46 -17.81
N ALA A 47 -15.12 3.59 -18.53
CA ALA A 47 -13.90 4.36 -18.71
C ALA A 47 -13.41 5.00 -17.39
N GLU A 48 -14.33 5.51 -16.57
CA GLU A 48 -14.03 6.13 -15.27
C GLU A 48 -13.56 5.06 -14.27
N ILE A 49 -14.24 3.91 -14.24
CA ILE A 49 -13.82 2.76 -13.43
C ILE A 49 -12.45 2.25 -13.89
N GLY A 50 -12.21 2.20 -15.21
CA GLY A 50 -10.92 1.83 -15.78
C GLY A 50 -9.81 2.77 -15.34
N ALA A 51 -10.04 4.08 -15.38
CA ALA A 51 -9.09 5.09 -14.90
C ALA A 51 -8.82 4.96 -13.39
N PHE A 52 -9.89 4.77 -12.60
CA PHE A 52 -9.81 4.52 -11.16
C PHE A 52 -8.92 3.31 -10.84
N VAL A 53 -9.18 2.16 -11.48
CA VAL A 53 -8.41 0.92 -11.26
C VAL A 53 -6.97 1.07 -11.77
N ALA A 54 -6.77 1.67 -12.96
CA ALA A 54 -5.44 1.89 -13.53
C ALA A 54 -4.56 2.77 -12.64
N SER A 55 -5.16 3.75 -11.93
CA SER A 55 -4.43 4.59 -10.99
C SER A 55 -3.72 3.78 -9.90
N PHE A 56 -4.28 2.63 -9.49
CA PHE A 56 -3.70 1.80 -8.44
C PHE A 56 -2.42 1.14 -8.88
N TYR A 57 -2.34 0.70 -10.13
CA TYR A 57 -1.18 0.01 -10.69
C TYR A 57 -0.06 0.96 -11.08
N LEU A 58 -0.35 2.26 -11.23
CA LEU A 58 0.62 3.25 -11.66
C LEU A 58 1.83 3.31 -10.71
N PRO A 59 1.71 3.45 -9.38
CA PRO A 59 2.87 3.47 -8.48
C PRO A 59 3.69 2.17 -8.53
N TRP A 60 3.02 1.01 -8.69
CA TRP A 60 3.70 -0.28 -8.79
C TRP A 60 4.54 -0.40 -10.05
N ALA A 61 4.06 0.13 -11.19
CA ALA A 61 4.83 0.17 -12.43
C ALA A 61 6.12 0.99 -12.31
N PHE A 62 6.13 1.99 -11.42
CA PHE A 62 7.28 2.83 -11.14
C PHE A 62 7.99 2.47 -9.82
N LYS A 63 7.74 1.29 -9.23
CA LYS A 63 8.30 0.94 -7.92
C LYS A 63 9.83 0.99 -7.87
N TRP A 64 10.48 0.72 -9.01
CA TRP A 64 11.93 0.81 -9.17
C TRP A 64 12.49 2.19 -8.82
N ALA A 65 11.70 3.26 -9.03
CA ALA A 65 12.09 4.62 -8.70
C ALA A 65 12.15 4.84 -7.18
N PHE A 66 11.43 4.06 -6.37
CA PHE A 66 11.43 4.18 -4.91
C PHE A 66 12.66 3.52 -4.26
N GLY A 67 13.32 2.58 -4.94
CA GLY A 67 14.54 1.90 -4.47
C GLY A 67 15.61 2.86 -3.95
N PRO A 68 16.09 3.80 -4.79
CA PRO A 68 17.07 4.80 -4.36
C PRO A 68 16.64 5.64 -3.15
N PHE A 69 15.36 6.01 -3.04
CA PHE A 69 14.86 6.78 -1.89
C PHE A 69 14.91 5.97 -0.60
N VAL A 70 14.45 4.72 -0.66
CA VAL A 70 14.44 3.80 0.49
C VAL A 70 15.87 3.45 0.92
N ASP A 71 16.83 3.44 -0.01
CA ASP A 71 18.24 3.20 0.25
C ASP A 71 18.97 4.38 0.88
N VAL A 72 18.68 5.60 0.42
CA VAL A 72 19.35 6.84 0.87
C VAL A 72 18.80 7.32 2.21
N PHE A 73 17.48 7.39 2.35
CA PHE A 73 16.87 7.91 3.57
C PHE A 73 16.61 6.75 4.52
N ALA A 74 17.49 6.54 5.50
CA ALA A 74 17.36 5.41 6.43
C ALA A 74 17.43 5.89 7.88
N SER A 75 16.55 5.34 8.73
CA SER A 75 16.62 5.60 10.16
C SER A 75 17.61 4.64 10.83
N GLU A 76 18.66 5.18 11.45
CA GLU A 76 19.60 4.38 12.25
C GLU A 76 18.96 3.85 13.54
N ARG A 77 17.99 4.59 14.10
CA ARG A 77 17.35 4.25 15.39
C ARG A 77 16.40 3.06 15.28
N LEU A 78 15.63 2.97 14.20
CA LEU A 78 14.64 1.88 13.98
C LEU A 78 15.21 0.76 13.10
N GLY A 79 16.39 0.96 12.51
CA GLY A 79 16.99 0.10 11.50
C GLY A 79 16.54 0.50 10.10
N ARG A 80 17.49 0.42 9.15
CA ARG A 80 17.38 1.03 7.82
C ARG A 80 16.07 0.71 7.08
N ARG A 81 15.63 -0.56 7.11
CA ARG A 81 14.42 -1.02 6.40
C ARG A 81 13.17 -1.10 7.28
N ARG A 82 13.35 -1.47 8.55
CA ARG A 82 12.24 -1.60 9.50
C ARG A 82 11.55 -0.26 9.75
N GLY A 83 12.32 0.84 9.78
CA GLY A 83 11.76 2.18 9.87
C GLY A 83 10.83 2.52 8.69
N TRP A 84 11.22 2.15 7.46
CA TRP A 84 10.38 2.34 6.28
C TRP A 84 9.09 1.53 6.36
N ILE A 85 9.19 0.22 6.64
CA ILE A 85 8.01 -0.66 6.71
C ILE A 85 6.99 -0.15 7.74
N LEU A 86 7.46 0.28 8.91
CA LEU A 86 6.58 0.84 9.94
C LEU A 86 5.97 2.18 9.49
N GLY A 87 6.77 3.05 8.88
CA GLY A 87 6.31 4.35 8.38
C GLY A 87 5.27 4.20 7.29
N THR A 88 5.52 3.36 6.28
CA THR A 88 4.59 3.09 5.19
C THR A 88 3.31 2.44 5.70
N GLN A 89 3.38 1.51 6.66
CA GLN A 89 2.16 0.94 7.26
C GLN A 89 1.29 1.98 7.96
N ILE A 90 1.88 2.90 8.73
CA ILE A 90 1.14 3.98 9.39
C ILE A 90 0.48 4.90 8.35
N LEU A 91 1.21 5.25 7.29
CA LEU A 91 0.70 6.09 6.21
C LEU A 91 -0.39 5.38 5.40
N MET A 92 -0.25 4.08 5.12
CA MET A 92 -1.28 3.27 4.48
C MET A 92 -2.54 3.18 5.35
N ALA A 93 -2.40 2.95 6.66
CA ALA A 93 -3.55 2.95 7.57
C ALA A 93 -4.25 4.32 7.60
N THR A 94 -3.48 5.40 7.66
CA THR A 94 -4.02 6.78 7.68
C THR A 94 -4.77 7.11 6.39
N THR A 95 -4.20 6.77 5.24
CA THR A 95 -4.85 6.99 3.94
C THR A 95 -6.15 6.20 3.82
N LEU A 96 -6.19 4.92 4.24
CA LEU A 96 -7.44 4.15 4.26
C LEU A 96 -8.47 4.70 5.25
N LEU A 97 -8.05 5.13 6.45
CA LEU A 97 -8.98 5.74 7.40
C LEU A 97 -9.59 7.03 6.86
N SER A 98 -8.82 7.81 6.10
CA SER A 98 -9.33 9.05 5.49
C SER A 98 -10.43 8.81 4.46
N THR A 99 -10.45 7.65 3.78
CA THR A 99 -11.49 7.35 2.78
C THR A 99 -12.85 7.07 3.40
N VAL A 100 -12.92 6.73 4.69
CA VAL A 100 -14.19 6.52 5.43
C VAL A 100 -15.06 7.79 5.45
N LEU A 101 -14.43 8.96 5.38
CA LEU A 101 -15.12 10.26 5.39
C LEU A 101 -15.67 10.66 4.02
N LEU A 102 -15.32 9.93 2.96
CA LEU A 102 -15.71 10.25 1.60
C LEU A 102 -17.02 9.57 1.20
N LYS A 103 -17.78 10.25 0.33
CA LYS A 103 -19.02 9.74 -0.25
C LYS A 103 -18.80 9.34 -1.70
N LEU A 104 -19.12 8.09 -2.01
CA LEU A 104 -19.09 7.56 -3.37
C LEU A 104 -20.51 7.46 -3.94
N PRO A 105 -20.73 7.92 -5.19
CA PRO A 105 -19.70 8.24 -6.18
C PRO A 105 -19.30 9.72 -6.25
N GLU A 106 -19.90 10.62 -5.47
CA GLU A 106 -19.77 12.07 -5.64
C GLU A 106 -18.33 12.58 -5.52
N GLN A 107 -17.50 11.90 -4.72
CA GLN A 107 -16.10 12.26 -4.45
C GLN A 107 -15.12 11.25 -5.05
N LEU A 108 -15.49 10.55 -6.12
CA LEU A 108 -14.66 9.53 -6.76
C LEU A 108 -13.26 10.04 -7.12
N TRP A 109 -13.13 11.27 -7.63
CA TRP A 109 -11.82 11.85 -7.95
C TRP A 109 -10.90 11.92 -6.71
N LEU A 110 -11.39 12.48 -5.61
CA LEU A 110 -10.61 12.59 -4.37
C LEU A 110 -10.28 11.20 -3.80
N PHE A 111 -11.26 10.28 -3.84
CA PHE A 111 -11.06 8.90 -3.43
C PHE A 111 -9.96 8.20 -4.25
N THR A 112 -9.94 8.43 -5.57
CA THR A 112 -8.90 7.92 -6.49
C THR A 112 -7.53 8.47 -6.11
N VAL A 113 -7.41 9.78 -5.88
CA VAL A 113 -6.13 10.41 -5.51
C VAL A 113 -5.61 9.88 -4.17
N ILE A 114 -6.47 9.73 -3.16
CA ILE A 114 -6.06 9.15 -1.87
C ILE A 114 -5.56 7.72 -2.06
N LEU A 115 -6.23 6.90 -2.86
CA LEU A 115 -5.80 5.53 -3.12
C LEU A 115 -4.56 5.44 -4.01
N LEU A 116 -4.31 6.39 -4.90
CA LEU A 116 -3.05 6.51 -5.62
C LEU A 116 -1.89 6.76 -4.64
N VAL A 117 -2.08 7.66 -3.69
CA VAL A 117 -1.11 7.93 -2.61
C VAL A 117 -0.93 6.70 -1.73
N HIS A 118 -2.01 6.03 -1.34
CA HIS A 118 -1.97 4.77 -0.59
C HIS A 118 -1.13 3.71 -1.31
N ASN A 119 -1.39 3.48 -2.60
CA ASN A 119 -0.64 2.50 -3.40
C ASN A 119 0.82 2.90 -3.60
N SER A 120 1.15 4.20 -3.57
CA SER A 120 2.53 4.65 -3.56
C SER A 120 3.26 4.25 -2.27
N PHE A 121 2.60 4.36 -1.12
CA PHE A 121 3.15 3.85 0.14
C PHE A 121 3.25 2.32 0.16
N GLY A 122 2.28 1.62 -0.43
CA GLY A 122 2.35 0.17 -0.63
C GLY A 122 3.56 -0.24 -1.46
N ALA A 123 3.78 0.39 -2.62
CA ALA A 123 4.94 0.12 -3.46
C ALA A 123 6.28 0.47 -2.76
N MET A 124 6.33 1.53 -1.94
CA MET A 124 7.51 1.84 -1.12
C MET A 124 7.75 0.77 -0.04
N GLN A 125 6.69 0.24 0.56
CA GLN A 125 6.77 -0.84 1.54
C GLN A 125 7.33 -2.12 0.91
N ASP A 126 6.79 -2.50 -0.24
CA ASP A 126 7.21 -3.66 -1.02
C ASP A 126 8.72 -3.60 -1.32
N VAL A 127 9.23 -2.45 -1.78
CA VAL A 127 10.68 -2.23 -1.99
C VAL A 127 11.48 -2.41 -0.68
N ALA A 128 10.96 -1.95 0.46
CA ALA A 128 11.64 -2.13 1.74
C ALA A 128 11.60 -3.58 2.24
N ILE A 129 10.55 -4.34 1.92
CA ILE A 129 10.42 -5.79 2.19
C ILE A 129 11.37 -6.58 1.30
N ASP A 130 11.38 -6.29 -0.01
CA ASP A 130 12.26 -6.92 -1.00
C ASP A 130 13.74 -6.75 -0.61
N ALA A 131 14.10 -5.61 -0.01
CA ALA A 131 15.44 -5.37 0.51
C ALA A 131 15.77 -6.09 1.85
N LEU A 132 14.78 -6.69 2.52
CA LEU A 132 14.94 -7.51 3.73
C LEU A 132 14.93 -9.02 3.47
N ALA A 133 14.35 -9.45 2.35
CA ALA A 133 14.22 -10.85 1.94
C ALA A 133 15.57 -11.45 1.54
#